data_AF-A0A645HBM3-F1
#
_entry.id   AF-A0A645HBM3-F1
#
_cell.length_a   1.000
_cell.length_b   1.000
_cell.length_c   1.000
_cell.angle_alpha   90.00
_cell.angle_beta   90.00
_cell.angle_gamma   90.00
#
_symmetry.space_group_name_H-M   'P 1'
#
loop_
_entity.id
_entity.type
_entity.pdbx_description
1 polymer ?
#
loop_
_entity_poly.entity_id
_entity_poly.type
_entity_poly.pdbx_seq_one_letter_code
_entity_poly.pdbx_strand_id
1 'polypeptide(L)'
;MNLLRSEDEIAGILAHEAGHIRLGHYKSTVGRSIAWTLLATLLKGDRVGETIAGVGIGLAESGFSREQEVAADDYGVRLSAAAGYSPWGLFRAMERMKSAGVTTSPNGFNSHPPTERRLLHLREFTTAVERERKK
;
A
#
# COMPACT_ATOMS: atom_id res chain seq x y z
N MET A 1 9.34 16.68 2.48
CA MET A 1 8.60 16.47 1.21
C MET A 1 7.49 15.47 1.49
N ASN A 2 6.22 15.89 1.41
CA ASN A 2 5.08 14.98 1.59
C ASN A 2 4.85 14.21 0.28
N LEU A 3 5.29 12.95 0.24
CA LEU A 3 5.14 12.06 -0.92
C LEU A 3 3.66 11.78 -1.25
N LEU A 4 2.82 11.76 -0.20
CA LEU A 4 1.37 11.59 -0.26
C LEU A 4 0.66 12.92 0.00
N ARG A 5 -0.48 13.13 -0.66
CA ARG A 5 -1.19 14.41 -0.67
C ARG A 5 -2.62 14.35 -0.14
N SER A 6 -3.16 13.16 0.16
CA SER A 6 -4.50 13.04 0.76
C SER A 6 -4.62 11.85 1.72
N GLU A 7 -5.61 11.92 2.62
CA GLU A 7 -5.96 10.83 3.52
C GLU A 7 -6.36 9.55 2.76
N ASP A 8 -7.00 9.68 1.59
CA ASP A 8 -7.30 8.53 0.73
C ASP A 8 -6.03 7.80 0.26
N GLU A 9 -4.97 8.52 -0.08
CA GLU A 9 -3.70 7.93 -0.52
C GLU A 9 -3.05 7.15 0.63
N ILE A 10 -3.12 7.69 1.86
CA ILE A 10 -2.67 7.02 3.08
C ILE A 10 -3.52 5.78 3.35
N ALA A 11 -4.85 5.91 3.32
CA ALA A 11 -5.78 4.80 3.53
C ALA A 11 -5.59 3.68 2.51
N GLY A 12 -5.32 4.02 1.25
CA GLY A 12 -5.03 3.05 0.20
C GLY A 12 -3.77 2.23 0.48
N ILE A 13 -2.67 2.88 0.91
CA ILE A 13 -1.43 2.20 1.28
C ILE A 13 -1.64 1.30 2.50
N LEU A 14 -2.28 1.81 3.56
CA LEU A 14 -2.56 1.03 4.76
C LEU A 14 -3.44 -0.19 4.46
N ALA A 15 -4.43 -0.03 3.58
CA ALA A 15 -5.31 -1.12 3.16
C ALA A 15 -4.57 -2.17 2.32
N HIS A 16 -3.60 -1.77 1.50
CA HIS A 16 -2.71 -2.68 0.77
C HIS A 16 -1.85 -3.53 1.74
N GLU A 17 -1.19 -2.90 2.72
CA GLU A 17 -0.43 -3.63 3.75
C GLU A 17 -1.32 -4.58 4.57
N ALA A 18 -2.54 -4.14 4.93
CA ALA A 18 -3.54 -5.00 5.57
C ALA A 18 -3.93 -6.19 4.68
N GLY A 19 -3.94 -6.01 3.36
CA GLY A 19 -4.14 -7.08 2.38
C GLY A 19 -3.06 -8.16 2.46
N HIS A 20 -1.78 -7.77 2.52
CA HIS A 20 -0.69 -8.73 2.72
C HIS A 20 -0.83 -9.53 4.01
N ILE A 21 -1.28 -8.91 5.11
CA ILE A 21 -1.56 -9.61 6.37
C ILE A 21 -2.75 -10.56 6.19
N ARG A 22 -3.86 -10.07 5.66
CA ARG A 22 -5.11 -10.81 5.53
C ARG A 22 -5.00 -12.02 4.59
N LEU A 23 -4.17 -11.92 3.57
CA LEU A 23 -3.90 -12.96 2.58
C LEU A 23 -2.73 -13.87 2.98
N GLY A 24 -2.07 -13.61 4.12
CA GLY A 24 -0.98 -14.45 4.62
C GLY A 24 0.30 -14.36 3.78
N HIS A 25 0.55 -13.24 3.12
CA HIS A 25 1.75 -13.05 2.30
C HIS A 25 3.01 -12.94 3.17
N TYR A 26 2.89 -12.42 4.39
CA TYR A 26 4.02 -12.33 5.31
C TYR A 26 4.36 -13.67 5.96
N LYS A 27 5.66 -13.88 6.21
CA LYS A 27 6.09 -14.79 7.27
C LYS A 27 5.53 -14.29 8.61
N SER A 28 5.16 -15.21 9.51
CA SER A 28 4.45 -14.91 10.77
C SER A 28 5.09 -13.81 11.62
N THR A 29 6.43 -13.74 11.66
CA THR A 29 7.19 -12.73 12.40
C THR A 29 7.20 -11.35 11.72
N VAL A 30 7.24 -11.31 10.38
CA VAL A 30 7.30 -10.07 9.59
C VAL A 30 5.94 -9.35 9.64
N GLY A 31 4.85 -10.09 9.45
CA GLY A 31 3.49 -9.52 9.46
C GLY A 31 3.13 -8.88 10.80
N ARG A 32 3.61 -9.46 11.91
CA ARG A 32 3.41 -8.90 13.26
C ARG A 32 4.14 -7.58 13.45
N SER A 33 5.37 -7.46 12.93
CA SER A 33 6.20 -6.24 13.07
C SER A 33 5.62 -5.06 12.28
N ILE A 34 5.08 -5.33 11.09
CA ILE A 34 4.42 -4.31 10.25
C ILE A 34 3.14 -3.83 10.90
N ALA A 35 2.28 -4.73 11.36
CA ALA A 35 1.05 -4.39 12.07
C ALA A 35 1.31 -3.45 13.27
N TRP A 36 2.32 -3.77 14.09
CA TRP A 36 2.71 -2.94 15.24
C TRP A 36 3.19 -1.56 14.85
N THR A 37 3.89 -1.46 13.71
CA THR A 37 4.45 -0.18 13.30
C THR A 37 3.44 0.69 12.56
N LEU A 38 2.51 0.09 11.81
CA LEU A 38 1.32 0.79 11.28
C LEU A 38 0.48 1.34 12.44
N LEU A 39 0.24 0.52 13.48
CA LEU A 39 -0.45 0.95 14.69
C LEU A 39 0.29 2.10 15.41
N ALA A 40 1.61 2.00 15.55
CA ALA A 40 2.42 3.07 16.16
C ALA A 40 2.38 4.38 15.35
N THR A 41 2.28 4.27 14.02
CA THR A 41 2.15 5.41 13.10
C THR A 41 0.80 6.11 13.28
N LEU A 42 -0.28 5.33 13.32
CA LEU A 42 -1.64 5.83 13.51
C LEU A 42 -1.83 6.50 14.89
N LEU A 43 -1.19 5.97 15.93
CA LEU A 43 -1.31 6.50 17.29
C LEU A 43 -0.50 7.77 17.56
N LYS A 44 0.55 8.06 16.77
CA LYS A 44 1.47 9.18 17.05
C LYS A 44 1.16 10.48 16.33
N GLY A 45 0.31 10.49 15.30
CA GLY A 45 -0.18 11.70 14.60
C GLY A 45 0.87 12.54 13.83
N ASP A 46 2.07 12.75 14.39
CA ASP A 46 2.99 13.81 13.97
C ASP A 46 4.38 13.32 13.52
N ARG A 47 4.61 12.01 13.42
CA ARG A 47 5.91 11.43 12.97
C ARG A 47 5.75 10.27 11.99
N VAL A 48 4.80 10.40 11.08
CA VAL A 48 4.50 9.38 10.06
C VAL A 48 5.73 9.06 9.21
N GLY A 49 6.55 10.05 8.86
CA GLY A 49 7.72 9.86 7.99
C GLY A 49 8.83 8.96 8.55
N GLU A 50 9.17 9.06 9.83
CA GLU A 50 10.24 8.25 10.45
C GLU A 50 9.78 6.83 10.79
N THR A 51 8.50 6.67 11.12
CA THR A 51 7.91 5.38 11.50
C THR A 51 7.73 4.48 10.27
N ILE A 52 7.38 5.05 9.12
CA ILE A 52 7.36 4.37 7.82
C ILE A 52 8.77 3.86 7.43
N ALA A 53 9.83 4.58 7.80
CA ALA A 53 11.20 4.18 7.46
C ALA A 53 11.66 2.89 8.16
N GLY A 54 11.24 2.66 9.40
CA GLY A 54 11.51 1.39 10.11
C GLY A 54 10.73 0.20 9.54
N VAL A 55 9.51 0.44 9.06
CA VAL A 55 8.64 -0.58 8.40
C VAL A 55 9.24 -1.05 7.09
N GLY A 56 9.72 -0.10 6.28
CA GLY A 56 10.29 -0.40 4.97
C GLY A 56 11.48 -1.37 5.04
N ILE A 57 12.30 -1.29 6.11
CA ILE A 57 13.47 -2.16 6.30
C ILE A 57 13.04 -3.62 6.50
N GLY A 58 12.01 -3.90 7.31
CA GLY A 58 11.49 -5.26 7.52
C GLY A 58 10.72 -5.83 6.32
N LEU A 59 10.14 -4.95 5.49
CA LEU A 59 9.44 -5.31 4.25
C LEU A 59 10.40 -5.70 3.12
N ALA A 60 11.59 -5.08 3.04
CA ALA A 60 12.54 -5.29 1.94
C ALA A 60 13.15 -6.70 1.88
N GLU A 61 13.21 -7.43 2.99
CA GLU A 61 13.79 -8.79 3.01
C GLU A 61 12.85 -9.87 2.43
N SER A 62 11.58 -9.56 2.18
CA SER A 62 10.55 -10.59 1.87
C SER A 62 10.24 -10.80 0.39
N GLY A 63 10.53 -9.83 -0.49
CA GLY A 63 10.28 -9.87 -1.94
C GLY A 63 8.98 -10.59 -2.34
N PHE A 64 7.85 -9.89 -2.38
CA PHE A 64 6.57 -10.50 -2.75
C PHE A 64 6.51 -10.91 -4.24
N SER A 65 5.76 -11.98 -4.51
CA SER A 65 5.45 -12.38 -5.89
C SER A 65 4.55 -11.34 -6.55
N ARG A 66 4.56 -11.32 -7.89
CA ARG A 66 3.70 -10.40 -8.66
C ARG A 66 2.22 -10.63 -8.39
N GLU A 67 1.84 -11.88 -8.15
CA GLU A 67 0.48 -12.30 -7.85
C GLU A 67 0.08 -11.86 -6.44
N GLN A 68 1.00 -11.93 -5.48
CA GLN A 68 0.78 -11.43 -4.12
C GLN A 68 0.54 -9.92 -4.10
N GLU A 69 1.31 -9.16 -4.88
CA GLU A 69 1.12 -7.72 -5.02
C GLU A 69 -0.24 -7.36 -5.63
N VAL A 70 -0.64 -8.02 -6.71
CA VAL A 70 -1.94 -7.77 -7.35
C VAL A 70 -3.09 -8.13 -6.41
N ALA A 71 -2.98 -9.23 -5.67
CA ALA A 71 -4.01 -9.62 -4.71
C ALA A 71 -4.13 -8.63 -3.54
N ALA A 72 -3.00 -8.09 -3.07
CA ALA A 72 -2.99 -7.04 -2.03
C ALA A 72 -3.52 -5.70 -2.57
N ASP A 73 -3.23 -5.35 -3.82
CA ASP A 73 -3.80 -4.18 -4.52
C ASP A 73 -5.33 -4.25 -4.57
N ASP A 74 -5.87 -5.38 -5.04
CA ASP A 74 -7.31 -5.59 -5.17
C ASP A 74 -8.01 -5.53 -3.81
N TYR A 75 -7.40 -6.17 -2.80
CA TYR A 75 -7.88 -6.10 -1.43
C TYR A 75 -7.86 -4.67 -0.89
N GLY A 76 -6.75 -3.95 -1.09
CA GLY A 76 -6.57 -2.58 -0.61
C GLY A 76 -7.59 -1.61 -1.21
N VAL A 77 -7.87 -1.71 -2.51
CA VAL A 77 -8.90 -0.90 -3.19
C VAL A 77 -10.29 -1.20 -2.60
N ARG A 78 -10.66 -2.47 -2.41
CA ARG A 78 -11.96 -2.82 -1.85
C ARG A 78 -12.10 -2.41 -0.38
N LEU A 79 -11.06 -2.62 0.43
CA LEU A 79 -11.07 -2.29 1.85
C LEU A 79 -11.14 -0.78 2.08
N SER A 80 -10.31 0.00 1.39
CA SER A 80 -10.34 1.48 1.49
C SER A 80 -11.71 2.04 1.07
N ALA A 81 -12.27 1.50 -0.01
CA ALA A 81 -13.62 1.83 -0.46
C ALA A 81 -14.70 1.51 0.58
N ALA A 82 -14.64 0.31 1.18
CA ALA A 82 -15.57 -0.13 2.22
C ALA A 82 -15.44 0.71 3.52
N ALA A 83 -14.24 1.22 3.80
CA ALA A 83 -13.97 2.14 4.91
C ALA A 83 -14.38 3.59 4.63
N GLY A 84 -14.99 3.88 3.48
CA GLY A 84 -15.51 5.21 3.12
C GLY A 84 -14.54 6.10 2.34
N TYR A 85 -13.28 5.68 2.16
CA TYR A 85 -12.29 6.42 1.38
C TYR A 85 -12.51 6.27 -0.12
N SER A 86 -11.86 7.14 -0.90
CA SER A 86 -11.84 7.03 -2.37
C SER A 86 -11.09 5.75 -2.80
N PRO A 87 -11.67 4.90 -3.68
CA PRO A 87 -10.99 3.69 -4.16
C PRO A 87 -9.74 4.03 -4.98
N TRP A 88 -9.66 5.25 -5.53
CA TRP A 88 -8.52 5.78 -6.28
C TRP A 88 -7.30 6.16 -5.41
N GLY A 89 -7.40 6.08 -4.08
CA GLY A 89 -6.31 6.46 -3.17
C GLY A 89 -5.01 5.70 -3.46
N LEU A 90 -5.07 4.37 -3.52
CA LEU A 90 -3.90 3.52 -3.78
C LEU A 90 -3.29 3.77 -5.17
N PHE A 91 -4.13 3.89 -6.21
CA PHE A 91 -3.68 4.19 -7.57
C PHE A 91 -2.88 5.50 -7.63
N ARG A 92 -3.40 6.59 -7.04
CA ARG A 92 -2.73 7.89 -7.03
C ARG A 92 -1.41 7.84 -6.25
N ALA A 93 -1.39 7.15 -5.12
CA ALA A 93 -0.17 6.96 -4.34
C ALA A 93 0.90 6.25 -5.17
N MET A 94 0.56 5.16 -5.86
CA MET A 94 1.49 4.40 -6.70
C MET A 94 1.97 5.18 -7.92
N GLU A 95 1.09 5.95 -8.56
CA GLU A 95 1.45 6.82 -9.68
C GLU A 95 2.46 7.89 -9.23
N ARG A 96 2.24 8.52 -8.07
CA ARG A 96 3.18 9.49 -7.49
C ARG A 96 4.52 8.87 -7.15
N MET A 97 4.53 7.70 -6.50
CA MET A 97 5.76 7.00 -6.16
C MET A 97 6.57 6.69 -7.43
N LYS A 98 5.91 6.20 -8.47
CA LYS A 98 6.55 5.98 -9.77
C LYS A 98 7.12 7.27 -10.37
N SER A 99 6.33 8.36 -10.39
CA SER A 99 6.79 9.67 -10.90
C SER A 99 7.93 10.27 -10.10
N ALA A 100 8.01 9.96 -8.80
CA ALA A 100 9.11 10.38 -7.93
C ALA A 100 10.39 9.53 -8.11
N GLY A 101 10.38 8.56 -9.04
CA GLY A 101 11.53 7.68 -9.29
C GLY A 101 11.72 6.61 -8.21
N VAL A 102 10.67 6.25 -7.47
CA VAL A 102 10.71 5.11 -6.55
C VAL A 102 10.84 3.83 -7.38
N THR A 103 12.05 3.29 -7.44
CA THR A 103 12.44 2.07 -8.17
C THR A 103 12.90 0.99 -7.21
N THR A 104 12.99 -0.27 -7.62
CA THR A 104 13.53 -1.35 -6.77
C THR A 104 14.92 -0.99 -6.21
N SER A 105 15.06 -0.88 -4.88
CA SER A 105 16.33 -0.65 -4.17
C SER A 105 16.51 -1.72 -3.10
N PRO A 106 17.72 -2.27 -2.92
CA PRO A 106 18.00 -3.29 -1.91
C PRO A 106 17.75 -2.84 -0.46
N ASN A 107 17.69 -1.53 -0.18
CA ASN A 107 17.85 -0.98 1.17
C ASN A 107 16.56 -0.43 1.82
N GLY A 108 15.43 -1.11 1.71
CA GLY A 108 14.37 -0.89 2.72
C GLY A 108 13.24 0.09 2.38
N PHE A 109 12.98 0.45 1.13
CA PHE A 109 11.76 1.21 0.78
C PHE A 109 11.04 0.70 -0.47
N ASN A 110 11.60 -0.33 -1.09
CA ASN A 110 11.28 -0.75 -2.45
C ASN A 110 11.08 -2.26 -2.53
N SER A 111 10.45 -2.83 -1.50
CA SER A 111 10.06 -4.24 -1.41
C SER A 111 9.10 -4.65 -2.53
N HIS A 112 8.20 -3.75 -2.92
CA HIS A 112 7.22 -3.99 -4.00
C HIS A 112 6.95 -2.72 -4.82
N PRO A 113 7.79 -2.42 -5.82
CA PRO A 113 7.73 -1.17 -6.57
C PRO A 113 6.46 -1.04 -7.43
N PRO A 114 6.02 0.20 -7.72
CA PRO A 114 4.92 0.46 -8.63
C PRO A 114 5.36 0.21 -10.08
N THR A 115 4.92 -0.91 -10.66
CA THR A 115 5.20 -1.26 -12.07
C THR A 115 4.10 -0.72 -13.00
N GLU A 116 4.41 -0.53 -14.30
CA GLU A 116 3.40 -0.20 -15.33
C GLU A 116 2.21 -1.17 -15.29
N ARG A 117 2.51 -2.47 -15.18
CA ARG A 117 1.50 -3.53 -15.15
C ARG A 117 0.54 -3.36 -13.98
N ARG A 118 1.07 -3.09 -12.78
CA ARG A 118 0.24 -2.89 -11.57
C ARG A 118 -0.62 -1.62 -11.69
N LEU A 119 -0.06 -0.53 -12.21
CA LEU A 119 -0.82 0.71 -12.42
C LEU A 119 -1.96 0.51 -13.43
N LEU A 120 -1.73 -0.25 -14.50
CA LEU A 120 -2.79 -0.59 -15.46
C LEU A 120 -3.90 -1.41 -14.80
N HIS A 121 -3.52 -2.49 -14.10
CA HIS A 121 -4.45 -3.34 -13.36
C HIS A 121 -5.27 -2.54 -12.34
N LEU A 122 -4.60 -1.74 -11.50
CA LEU A 122 -5.25 -0.90 -10.50
C LEU A 122 -6.24 0.09 -11.11
N ARG A 123 -5.89 0.72 -12.25
CA ARG A 123 -6.81 1.63 -12.94
C ARG A 123 -8.08 0.91 -13.37
N GLU A 124 -7.95 -0.26 -13.98
CA GLU A 124 -9.09 -1.07 -14.45
C GLU A 124 -9.95 -1.54 -13.27
N PHE A 125 -9.32 -2.12 -12.25
CA PHE A 125 -10.01 -2.65 -11.08
C PHE A 125 -10.70 -1.55 -10.26
N THR A 126 -10.01 -0.43 -10.04
CA THR A 126 -10.57 0.73 -9.32
C THR A 126 -11.78 1.30 -10.03
N THR A 127 -11.74 1.37 -11.37
CA THR A 127 -12.88 1.82 -12.18
C THR A 127 -14.09 0.90 -11.99
N ALA A 128 -13.88 -0.42 -11.92
CA ALA A 128 -14.94 -1.39 -11.67
C ALA A 128 -15.55 -1.20 -10.26
N VAL A 129 -14.71 -1.10 -9.23
CA VAL A 129 -15.15 -0.89 -7.83
C VAL A 129 -15.91 0.43 -7.67
N GLU A 130 -15.46 1.52 -8.30
CA GLU A 130 -16.17 2.80 -8.25
C GLU A 130 -17.55 2.71 -8.89
N ARG A 131 -17.69 1.98 -10.01
CA ARG A 131 -18.99 1.74 -10.65
C ARG A 131 -19.92 0.91 -9.76
N GLU A 132 -19.40 -0.09 -9.06
CA GLU A 132 -20.17 -0.88 -8.08
C GLU A 132 -20.75 -0.01 -6.97
N ARG A 133 -19.99 0.98 -6.47
CA ARG A 133 -20.42 1.89 -5.39
C ARG A 133 -21.51 2.89 -5.76
N LYS A 134 -21.65 3.21 -7.06
CA LYS A 134 -22.62 4.20 -7.55
C LYS A 134 -23.98 3.58 -7.89
N LYS A 135 -24.12 2.27 -7.75
CA LYS A 135 -25.38 1.53 -7.89
C LYS A 135 -26.06 1.42 -6.53
#